data_AF-A0A9Q1IB84-F1
#
_entry.id   AF-A0A9Q1IB84-F1
#
_cell.length_a   1.000
_cell.length_b   1.000
_cell.length_c   1.000
_cell.angle_alpha   90.00
_cell.angle_beta   90.00
_cell.angle_gamma   90.00
#
_symmetry.space_group_name_H-M   'P 1'
#
loop_
_entity.id
_entity.type
_entity.pdbx_description
1 polymer ?
#
loop_
_entity_poly.entity_id
_entity_poly.type
_entity_poly.pdbx_seq_one_letter_code
_entity_poly.pdbx_strand_id
1 'polypeptide(L)'
;MLSLRDGPTDLGEPPATLPTVGTNLTDLTLRKRKVTVRELGGCMGPIWQSYYTDCSSVIFMVDSANVHQVATSCIQLLSVLSAEPLHSASVLVLFNKT
;
A
#
# COMPACT_ATOMS: atom_id res chain seq x y z
N MET A 1 -26.35 -26.17 -8.20
CA MET A 1 -26.06 -26.10 -6.75
C MET A 1 -24.59 -26.44 -6.56
N LEU A 2 -23.69 -25.46 -6.76
CA LEU A 2 -22.25 -25.63 -6.54
C LEU A 2 -21.91 -25.00 -5.20
N SER A 3 -21.56 -25.86 -4.26
CA SER A 3 -21.20 -25.54 -2.87
C SER A 3 -19.91 -24.72 -2.85
N LEU A 4 -20.00 -23.43 -2.49
CA LEU A 4 -18.86 -22.74 -1.88
C LEU A 4 -18.62 -23.40 -0.52
N ARG A 5 -17.52 -24.14 -0.40
CA ARG A 5 -16.90 -24.41 0.89
C ARG A 5 -15.81 -23.37 1.07
N ASP A 6 -16.19 -22.19 1.57
CA ASP A 6 -15.23 -21.24 2.16
C ASP A 6 -14.82 -21.82 3.52
N GLY A 7 -13.74 -22.62 3.52
CA GLY A 7 -12.91 -22.75 4.71
C GLY A 7 -12.01 -21.51 4.81
N PRO A 8 -11.54 -21.12 6.01
CA PRO A 8 -10.54 -20.07 6.10
C PRO A 8 -9.30 -20.59 5.37
N THR A 9 -8.95 -19.96 4.25
CA THR A 9 -7.65 -20.16 3.64
C THR A 9 -6.63 -19.71 4.68
N ASP A 10 -6.01 -20.67 5.37
CA ASP A 10 -4.85 -20.41 6.21
C ASP A 10 -3.78 -19.83 5.29
N LEU A 11 -3.61 -18.50 5.31
CA LEU A 11 -2.72 -17.79 4.39
C LEU A 11 -1.24 -18.03 4.71
N GLY A 12 -0.92 -18.90 5.67
CA GLY A 12 0.44 -19.16 6.13
C GLY A 12 1.08 -17.92 6.74
N GLU A 13 2.22 -18.11 7.40
CA GLU A 13 3.03 -16.94 7.77
C GLU A 13 3.65 -16.33 6.50
N PRO A 14 3.55 -15.01 6.33
CA PRO A 14 4.22 -14.35 5.21
C PRO A 14 5.73 -14.55 5.33
N PRO A 15 6.43 -14.78 4.21
CA PRO A 15 7.88 -14.92 4.22
C PRO A 15 8.55 -13.65 4.72
N ALA A 16 9.75 -13.78 5.28
CA ALA A 16 10.55 -12.65 5.71
C ALA A 16 10.76 -11.67 4.54
N THR A 17 10.51 -10.38 4.77
CA THR A 17 10.66 -9.34 3.76
C THR A 17 12.02 -8.65 3.88
N LEU A 18 12.54 -8.19 2.74
CA LEU A 18 13.70 -7.30 2.69
C LEU A 18 13.22 -5.87 2.38
N PRO A 19 13.93 -4.83 2.81
CA PRO A 19 13.60 -3.46 2.42
C PRO A 19 13.53 -3.32 0.89
N THR A 20 12.42 -2.78 0.39
CA THR A 20 12.19 -2.65 -1.05
C THR A 20 13.08 -1.55 -1.63
N VAL A 21 14.13 -1.93 -2.36
CA VAL A 21 15.07 -1.00 -3.03
C VAL A 21 14.58 -0.58 -4.43
N GLY A 22 13.46 -1.15 -4.89
CA GLY A 22 12.86 -0.85 -6.20
C GLY A 22 11.33 -0.84 -6.15
N THR A 23 10.66 -0.92 -7.30
CA THR A 23 9.20 -0.97 -7.38
C THR A 23 8.73 -2.38 -7.73
N ASN A 24 7.81 -2.95 -6.95
CA ASN A 24 7.13 -4.19 -7.33
C ASN A 24 5.79 -3.83 -8.00
N LEU A 25 5.45 -4.53 -9.08
CA LEU A 25 4.15 -4.45 -9.75
C LEU A 25 3.44 -5.80 -9.64
N THR A 26 2.22 -5.80 -9.12
CA THR A 26 1.41 -7.00 -9.03
C THR A 26 0.03 -6.76 -9.63
N ASP A 27 -0.35 -7.56 -10.61
CA ASP A 27 -1.67 -7.52 -11.22
C ASP A 27 -2.65 -8.42 -10.47
N LEU A 28 -3.76 -7.83 -10.04
CA LEU A 28 -4.83 -8.48 -9.29
C LEU A 28 -6.15 -8.39 -10.05
N THR A 29 -7.01 -9.40 -9.88
CA THR A 29 -8.39 -9.35 -10.38
C THR A 29 -9.35 -9.30 -9.20
N LEU A 30 -9.94 -8.13 -8.94
CA LEU A 30 -10.92 -7.93 -7.88
C LEU A 30 -12.31 -7.74 -8.48
N ARG A 31 -13.25 -8.62 -8.14
CA ARG A 31 -14.66 -8.52 -8.58
C ARG A 31 -14.81 -8.28 -10.10
N LYS A 32 -14.04 -9.03 -10.91
CA LYS A 32 -13.96 -8.93 -12.39
C LYS A 32 -13.29 -7.66 -12.94
N ARG A 33 -12.67 -6.83 -12.10
CA ARG A 33 -11.85 -5.68 -12.51
C ARG A 33 -10.37 -6.02 -12.36
N LYS A 34 -9.55 -5.67 -13.34
CA LYS A 34 -8.10 -5.77 -13.26
C LYS A 34 -7.55 -4.53 -12.56
N VAL A 35 -6.67 -4.73 -11.59
CA VAL A 35 -6.03 -3.67 -10.81
C VAL A 35 -4.54 -4.00 -10.74
N THR A 36 -3.69 -3.03 -11.06
CA THR A 36 -2.25 -3.14 -10.89
C THR A 36 -1.87 -2.43 -9.60
N VAL A 37 -1.27 -3.15 -8.66
CA VAL A 37 -0.75 -2.60 -7.41
C VAL A 37 0.75 -2.35 -7.59
N ARG A 38 1.20 -1.14 -7.26
CA ARG A 38 2.62 -0.78 -7.20
C ARG A 38 3.06 -0.61 -5.75
N GLU A 39 4.00 -1.43 -5.31
CA GLU A 39 4.61 -1.30 -3.99
C GLU A 39 5.78 -0.31 -4.04
N LEU A 40 5.82 0.62 -3.08
CA LEU A 40 6.91 1.57 -2.89
C LEU A 40 7.42 1.47 -1.45
N GLY A 41 8.71 1.17 -1.28
CA GLY A 41 9.35 1.11 0.03
C GLY A 41 9.51 2.50 0.67
N GLY A 42 9.54 2.54 2.01
CA GLY A 42 9.77 3.77 2.79
C GLY A 42 11.09 4.47 2.50
N CYS A 43 12.16 3.70 2.20
CA CYS A 43 13.46 4.24 1.82
C CYS A 43 13.44 4.98 0.46
N MET A 44 12.45 4.71 -0.39
CA MET A 44 12.25 5.40 -1.66
C MET A 44 11.40 6.67 -1.52
N GLY A 45 11.07 7.10 -0.30
CA GLY A 45 10.25 8.29 -0.01
C GLY A 45 10.54 9.52 -0.90
N PRO A 46 11.81 9.91 -1.10
CA PRO A 46 12.15 11.07 -1.94
C PRO A 46 11.72 10.99 -3.42
N ILE A 47 11.47 9.77 -3.94
CA ILE A 47 11.12 9.56 -5.36
C ILE A 47 9.68 9.07 -5.56
N TRP A 48 8.87 8.95 -4.50
CA TRP A 48 7.48 8.48 -4.62
C TRP A 48 6.66 9.27 -5.63
N GLN A 49 6.88 10.59 -5.69
CA GLN A 49 6.18 11.50 -6.61
C GLN A 49 6.30 11.12 -8.09
N SER A 50 7.38 10.42 -8.47
CA SER A 50 7.57 9.93 -9.85
C SER A 50 6.59 8.82 -10.25
N TYR A 51 5.81 8.29 -9.30
CA TYR A 51 4.90 7.15 -9.48
C TYR A 51 3.42 7.49 -9.28
N TYR A 52 3.08 8.77 -9.04
CA TYR A 52 1.69 9.16 -8.76
C TYR A 52 0.81 9.29 -10.01
N THR A 53 1.42 9.45 -11.19
CA THR A 53 0.68 9.51 -12.47
C THR A 53 -0.18 8.26 -12.66
N ASP A 54 -1.41 8.45 -13.10
CA ASP A 54 -2.43 7.41 -13.32
C ASP A 54 -2.81 6.60 -12.07
N CYS A 55 -2.44 7.07 -10.87
CA CYS A 55 -2.83 6.46 -9.62
C CYS A 55 -4.28 6.84 -9.26
N SER A 56 -5.18 5.86 -9.24
CA SER A 56 -6.58 6.05 -8.84
C SER A 56 -6.82 5.86 -7.34
N SER A 57 -5.91 5.22 -6.63
CA SER A 57 -6.04 4.96 -5.20
C SER A 57 -4.68 4.75 -4.54
N VAL A 58 -4.53 5.28 -3.33
CA VAL A 58 -3.34 5.15 -2.49
C VAL A 58 -3.67 4.33 -1.25
N ILE A 59 -2.82 3.35 -0.95
CA ILE A 59 -2.83 2.63 0.34
C ILE A 59 -1.56 3.04 1.08
N PHE A 60 -1.71 3.76 2.19
CA PHE A 60 -0.60 4.22 3.02
C PHE A 60 -0.53 3.38 4.29
N MET A 61 0.56 2.63 4.45
CA MET A 61 0.78 1.81 5.66
C MET A 61 1.58 2.58 6.70
N VAL A 62 1.10 2.55 7.94
CA VAL A 62 1.78 3.08 9.14
C VAL A 62 2.12 1.89 10.04
N ASP A 63 3.36 1.78 10.49
CA ASP A 63 3.74 0.84 11.55
C ASP A 63 3.29 1.40 12.90
N SER A 64 2.16 0.93 13.43
CA SER A 64 1.57 1.44 14.68
C SER A 64 2.35 1.03 15.92
N ALA A 65 3.14 -0.04 15.87
CA ALA A 65 3.99 -0.47 16.97
C ALA A 65 5.22 0.44 17.13
N ASN A 66 5.66 1.11 16.06
CA ASN A 66 6.81 2.01 16.08
C ASN A 66 6.41 3.48 16.31
N VAL A 67 6.04 3.78 17.56
CA VAL A 67 5.58 5.12 17.98
C VAL A 67 6.56 6.25 17.65
N HIS A 68 7.87 5.97 17.61
CA HIS A 68 8.90 6.96 17.28
C HIS A 68 8.83 7.45 15.82
N GLN A 69 8.31 6.62 14.91
CA GLN A 69 8.23 6.95 13.49
C GLN A 69 6.89 7.56 13.08
N VAL A 70 5.88 7.56 13.95
CA VAL A 70 4.54 8.07 13.63
C VAL A 70 4.58 9.51 13.12
N ALA A 71 5.35 10.38 13.76
CA ALA A 71 5.50 11.76 13.32
C ALA A 71 6.09 11.86 11.90
N THR A 72 7.12 11.07 11.60
CA THR A 72 7.71 10.98 10.25
C THR A 72 6.70 10.44 9.24
N SER A 73 5.94 9.40 9.58
CA SER A 73 4.88 8.85 8.73
C SER A 73 3.79 9.88 8.45
N CYS A 74 3.42 10.71 9.43
CA CYS A 74 2.46 11.80 9.22
C CYS A 74 2.98 12.84 8.22
N ILE A 75 4.26 13.24 8.32
CA ILE A 75 4.87 14.18 7.37
C ILE A 75 4.88 13.59 5.95
N GLN A 76 5.24 12.32 5.82
CA GLN A 76 5.22 11.62 4.54
C GLN A 76 3.81 11.50 3.96
N LEU A 77 2.82 11.16 4.78
CA LEU A 77 1.41 11.11 4.38
C LEU A 77 0.93 12.47 3.89
N LEU A 78 1.23 13.56 4.61
CA LEU A 78 0.86 14.91 4.18
C LEU A 78 1.48 15.28 2.83
N SER A 79 2.73 14.87 2.58
CA SER A 79 3.38 15.06 1.28
C SER A 79 2.66 14.30 0.16
N VAL A 80 2.25 13.05 0.42
CA VAL A 80 1.44 12.25 -0.52
C VAL A 80 0.09 12.93 -0.80
N LEU A 81 -0.61 13.37 0.25
CA LEU A 81 -1.93 14.00 0.15
C LEU A 81 -1.89 15.36 -0.57
N SER A 82 -0.76 16.06 -0.52
CA SER A 82 -0.59 17.38 -1.15
C SER A 82 -0.17 17.30 -2.62
N ALA A 83 0.05 16.10 -3.16
CA ALA A 83 0.51 15.93 -4.52
C ALA A 83 -0.65 16.07 -5.51
N GLU A 84 -0.56 17.04 -6.42
CA GLU A 84 -1.58 17.34 -7.44
C GLU A 84 -2.10 16.10 -8.20
N PRO A 85 -1.25 15.14 -8.65
CA PRO A 85 -1.74 13.96 -9.37
C PRO A 85 -2.66 13.06 -8.53
N LEU A 86 -2.64 13.17 -7.21
CA LEU A 86 -3.41 12.35 -6.27
C LEU A 86 -4.67 13.05 -5.75
N HIS A 87 -4.97 14.29 -6.16
CA HIS A 87 -6.15 15.01 -5.68
C HIS A 87 -7.48 14.30 -5.94
N SER A 88 -7.56 13.48 -7.00
CA SER A 88 -8.76 12.66 -7.30
C SER A 88 -8.66 11.22 -6.80
N ALA A 89 -7.52 10.83 -6.21
CA ALA A 89 -7.30 9.46 -5.75
C ALA A 89 -8.02 9.21 -4.42
N SER A 90 -8.59 8.01 -4.28
CA SER A 90 -9.08 7.55 -2.98
C SER A 90 -7.90 7.14 -2.10
N VAL A 91 -7.90 7.54 -0.82
CA VAL A 91 -6.79 7.23 0.10
C VAL A 91 -7.28 6.35 1.24
N LEU A 92 -6.59 5.24 1.45
CA LEU A 92 -6.76 4.33 2.58
C LEU A 92 -5.50 4.34 3.44
N VAL A 93 -5.64 4.68 4.72
CA VAL A 93 -4.54 4.61 5.69
C VAL A 93 -4.72 3.35 6.54
N LEU A 94 -3.70 2.50 6.59
CA LEU A 94 -3.68 1.26 7.36
C LEU A 94 -2.67 1.35 8.49
N PHE A 95 -3.13 1.18 9.73
CA PHE A 95 -2.27 1.02 10.90
C PHE A 95 -1.96 -0.46 11.06
N ASN A 96 -0.71 -0.84 10.75
CA ASN A 96 -0.23 -2.21 10.75
C ASN A 96 0.68 -2.48 11.95
N LYS A 97 0.72 -3.73 12.40
CA LYS A 97 1.43 -4.20 13.62
C LYS A 97 0.87 -3.52 14.88
N THR A 98 -0.08 -4.20 15.52
CA THR A 98 -0.64 -3.87 16.84
C THR A 98 0.12 -4.57 17.95
#